data_AF-A0A7X2NN75-F1
#
_entry.id   AF-A0A7X2NN75-F1
#
_cell.length_a   1.000
_cell.length_b   1.000
_cell.length_c   1.000
_cell.angle_alpha   90.00
_cell.angle_beta   90.00
_cell.angle_gamma   90.00
#
_symmetry.space_group_name_H-M   'P 1'
#
loop_
_entity.id
_entity.type
_entity.pdbx_description
1 polymer ?
#
loop_
_entity_poly.entity_id
_entity_poly.type
_entity_poly.pdbx_seq_one_letter_code
_entity_poly.pdbx_strand_id
1 'polypeptide(L)'
;MKLLERLKRNKEPVRELRWWDIGILTVILFGNAICTSTRGYFANTDTGSFEEAVEFSAADNYGAFMLQLILLLIALFYLWLRNFDFSQWRIHVTPKTTLYSVGLFAVAALMMDLYFIVVSYVQIGAYDAVMSAAVPVSLPVIDGSILIYALLNGIYEEIYFLGMCLCVNPKKVRGAFLFSLLVRFSFHTYQGMVSAAGIGLLLGTLYYVLYEKSGRKNLYPFFLSHSIADVLGAGILFLL
;
A
#
# COMPACT_ATOMS: atom_id res chain seq x y z
N MET A 1 16.82 31.64 -4.02
CA MET A 1 17.19 31.25 -5.40
C MET A 1 18.67 30.85 -5.55
N LYS A 2 19.65 31.74 -5.33
CA LYS A 2 21.09 31.45 -5.57
C LYS A 2 21.69 30.26 -4.78
N LEU A 3 21.20 29.97 -3.57
CA LEU A 3 21.64 28.80 -2.78
C LEU A 3 21.08 27.48 -3.35
N LEU A 4 19.83 27.49 -3.80
CA LEU A 4 19.15 26.34 -4.40
C LEU A 4 19.74 26.00 -5.78
N GLU A 5 20.11 27.01 -6.55
CA GLU A 5 20.84 26.85 -7.81
C GLU A 5 22.23 26.26 -7.61
N ARG A 6 22.96 26.65 -6.54
CA ARG A 6 24.25 26.04 -6.19
C ARG A 6 24.16 24.57 -5.79
N LEU A 7 23.06 24.15 -5.17
CA LEU A 7 22.84 22.74 -4.81
C LEU A 7 22.56 21.85 -6.03
N LYS A 8 21.96 22.41 -7.09
CA LYS A 8 21.60 21.70 -8.32
C LYS A 8 22.63 21.77 -9.45
N ARG A 9 23.58 22.71 -9.41
CA ARG A 9 24.52 22.93 -10.52
C ARG A 9 25.44 21.72 -10.73
N ASN A 10 25.37 21.12 -11.92
CA ASN A 10 26.22 20.05 -12.45
C ASN A 10 26.08 18.65 -11.83
N LYS A 11 24.87 18.23 -11.41
CA LYS A 11 24.62 16.82 -11.08
C LYS A 11 23.70 16.20 -12.11
N GLU A 12 24.15 15.11 -12.73
CA GLU A 12 23.30 14.23 -13.53
C GLU A 12 22.08 13.78 -12.69
N PRO A 13 20.89 13.61 -13.30
CA PRO A 13 19.72 13.07 -12.62
C PRO A 13 20.03 11.70 -11.99
N VAL A 14 19.67 11.54 -10.72
CA VAL A 14 19.87 10.29 -9.99
C VAL A 14 18.75 9.32 -10.35
N ARG A 15 19.11 8.23 -11.05
CA ARG A 15 18.19 7.14 -11.40
C ARG A 15 18.20 5.97 -10.43
N GLU A 16 19.24 5.88 -9.60
CA GLU A 16 19.42 4.82 -8.62
C GLU A 16 19.50 5.42 -7.22
N LEU A 17 18.46 5.15 -6.42
CA LEU A 17 18.42 5.41 -5.00
C LEU A 17 19.38 4.46 -4.27
N ARG A 18 20.09 5.02 -3.30
CA ARG A 18 21.00 4.29 -2.42
C ARG A 18 20.18 3.68 -1.27
N TRP A 19 20.72 2.67 -0.59
CA TRP A 19 19.98 1.97 0.45
C TRP A 19 19.54 2.90 1.61
N TRP A 20 20.34 3.93 1.92
CA TRP A 20 19.96 4.95 2.91
C TRP A 20 18.87 5.89 2.41
N ASP A 21 18.73 6.09 1.09
CA ASP A 21 17.58 6.83 0.55
C ASP A 21 16.29 6.10 0.84
N ILE A 22 16.29 4.78 0.60
CA ILE A 22 15.15 3.93 0.92
C ILE A 22 14.86 4.02 2.42
N GLY A 23 15.86 3.85 3.28
CA GLY A 23 15.66 3.97 4.74
C GLY A 23 15.10 5.33 5.19
N ILE A 24 15.61 6.44 4.64
CA ILE A 24 15.09 7.79 4.96
C ILE A 24 13.64 7.93 4.48
N LEU A 25 13.33 7.49 3.27
CA LEU A 25 11.98 7.52 2.71
C LEU A 25 11.02 6.64 3.51
N THR A 26 11.47 5.47 3.99
CA THR A 26 10.68 4.62 4.90
C THR A 26 10.34 5.35 6.18
N VAL A 27 11.31 6.02 6.81
CA VAL A 27 11.06 6.75 8.06
C VAL A 27 10.09 7.91 7.83
N ILE A 28 10.26 8.66 6.74
CA ILE A 28 9.37 9.77 6.38
C ILE A 28 7.95 9.27 6.15
N LEU A 29 7.77 8.24 5.32
CA LEU A 29 6.44 7.82 4.89
C LEU A 29 5.79 6.88 5.93
N PHE A 30 6.49 5.82 6.32
CA PHE A 30 5.91 4.74 7.11
C PHE A 30 6.37 4.72 8.57
N GLY A 31 7.31 5.57 8.98
CA GLY A 31 7.82 5.55 10.35
C GLY A 31 6.72 5.71 11.41
N ASN A 32 5.84 6.69 11.23
CA ASN A 32 4.68 6.88 12.10
C ASN A 32 3.70 5.70 12.02
N ALA A 33 3.33 5.29 10.79
CA ALA A 33 2.37 4.20 10.56
C ALA A 33 2.84 2.86 11.15
N ILE A 34 4.12 2.52 11.04
CA ILE A 34 4.72 1.33 11.66
C ILE A 34 4.59 1.40 13.18
N CYS A 35 4.92 2.55 13.78
CA CYS A 35 4.85 2.71 15.23
C CYS A 35 3.41 2.63 15.75
N THR A 36 2.47 3.32 15.10
CA THR A 36 1.05 3.30 15.51
C THR A 36 0.45 1.92 15.29
N SER A 37 0.79 1.26 14.19
CA SER A 37 0.32 -0.08 13.87
C SER A 37 0.80 -1.12 14.88
N THR A 38 2.09 -1.08 15.23
CA THR A 38 2.69 -1.96 16.23
C THR A 38 2.06 -1.76 17.61
N ARG A 39 1.81 -0.51 18.02
CA ARG A 39 1.11 -0.22 19.28
C ARG A 39 -0.33 -0.74 19.27
N GLY A 40 -1.05 -0.54 18.15
CA GLY A 40 -2.41 -1.05 17.96
C GLY A 40 -2.46 -2.58 18.04
N TYR A 41 -1.49 -3.27 17.45
CA TYR A 41 -1.37 -4.72 17.54
C TYR A 41 -1.28 -5.20 19.00
N PHE A 42 -0.38 -4.63 19.81
CA PHE A 42 -0.26 -5.04 21.21
C PHE A 42 -1.51 -4.71 22.03
N ALA A 43 -2.09 -3.51 21.83
CA ALA A 43 -3.33 -3.12 22.51
C ALA A 43 -4.49 -4.09 22.19
N ASN A 44 -4.64 -4.49 20.93
CA ASN A 44 -5.70 -5.42 20.49
C ASN A 44 -5.41 -6.88 20.88
N THR A 45 -4.15 -7.25 21.07
CA THR A 45 -3.78 -8.58 21.60
C THR A 45 -4.24 -8.74 23.04
N ASP A 46 -4.09 -7.69 23.85
CA ASP A 46 -4.49 -7.70 25.26
C ASP A 46 -6.02 -7.81 25.43
N THR A 47 -6.79 -7.30 24.47
CA THR A 47 -8.27 -7.32 24.47
C THR A 47 -8.88 -8.45 23.64
N GLY A 48 -8.10 -9.15 22.82
CA GLY A 48 -8.58 -10.18 21.89
C GLY A 48 -9.39 -9.65 20.70
N SER A 49 -9.34 -8.34 20.42
CA SER A 49 -10.27 -7.64 19.50
C SER A 49 -9.62 -7.31 18.15
N PHE A 50 -9.21 -8.32 17.39
CA PHE A 50 -8.75 -8.14 16.00
C PHE A 50 -9.86 -8.29 14.96
N GLU A 51 -11.00 -8.87 15.35
CA GLU A 51 -12.08 -9.27 14.42
C GLU A 51 -13.12 -8.16 14.17
N GLU A 52 -13.16 -7.11 15.00
CA GLU A 52 -13.93 -5.92 14.68
C GLU A 52 -13.15 -5.10 13.64
N ALA A 53 -13.74 -4.91 12.45
CA ALA A 53 -13.22 -3.96 11.48
C ALA A 53 -13.05 -2.62 12.20
N VAL A 54 -11.82 -2.09 12.23
CA VAL A 54 -11.57 -0.75 12.78
C VAL A 54 -12.40 0.22 11.94
N GLU A 55 -13.55 0.64 12.46
CA GLU A 55 -14.39 1.63 11.80
C GLU A 55 -13.70 2.99 11.92
N PHE A 56 -13.27 3.52 10.78
CA PHE A 56 -12.69 4.86 10.70
C PHE A 56 -13.79 5.87 10.49
N SER A 57 -13.85 6.89 11.36
CA SER A 57 -14.76 8.01 11.16
C SER A 57 -14.30 8.88 9.99
N ALA A 58 -15.19 9.75 9.48
CA ALA A 58 -14.80 10.74 8.48
C ALA A 58 -13.67 11.66 8.96
N ALA A 59 -13.62 11.97 10.27
CA ALA A 59 -12.54 12.76 10.86
C ALA A 59 -11.20 12.01 10.82
N ASP A 60 -11.20 10.71 11.07
CA ASP A 60 -10.00 9.86 10.96
C ASP A 60 -9.50 9.80 9.52
N ASN A 61 -10.41 9.61 8.54
CA ASN A 61 -10.08 9.60 7.11
C ASN A 61 -9.44 10.92 6.66
N TYR A 62 -10.02 12.07 7.03
CA TYR A 62 -9.44 13.37 6.70
C TYR A 62 -8.10 13.62 7.42
N GLY A 63 -7.98 13.20 8.67
CA GLY A 63 -6.73 13.28 9.42
C GLY A 63 -5.61 12.46 8.77
N ALA A 64 -5.90 11.20 8.42
CA ALA A 64 -4.98 10.31 7.72
C ALA A 64 -4.60 10.87 6.35
N PHE A 65 -5.57 11.37 5.58
CA PHE A 65 -5.32 12.03 4.29
C PHE A 65 -4.35 13.22 4.43
N MET A 66 -4.58 14.12 5.39
CA MET A 66 -3.72 15.30 5.57
C MET A 66 -2.31 14.91 6.00
N LEU A 67 -2.18 13.94 6.90
CA LEU A 67 -0.88 13.43 7.31
C LEU A 67 -0.12 12.82 6.12
N GLN A 68 -0.76 11.92 5.36
CA GLN A 68 -0.14 11.32 4.18
C GLN A 68 0.26 12.34 3.14
N LEU A 69 -0.58 13.36 2.89
CA LEU A 69 -0.27 14.42 1.95
C LEU A 69 1.01 15.17 2.37
N ILE A 70 1.11 15.54 3.64
CA ILE A 70 2.30 16.23 4.18
C ILE A 70 3.54 15.34 4.08
N LEU A 71 3.46 14.07 4.51
CA LEU A 71 4.58 13.14 4.47
C LEU A 71 5.04 12.86 3.03
N LEU A 72 4.10 12.74 2.09
CA LEU A 72 4.39 12.59 0.67
C LEU A 72 5.11 13.82 0.12
N LEU A 73 4.64 15.02 0.44
CA LEU A 73 5.30 16.26 0.04
C LEU A 73 6.73 16.37 0.61
N ILE A 74 6.95 15.92 1.85
CA ILE A 74 8.29 15.85 2.46
C ILE A 74 9.18 14.85 1.71
N ALA A 75 8.66 13.66 1.38
CA ALA A 75 9.39 12.64 0.63
C ALA A 75 9.74 13.12 -0.79
N LEU A 76 8.81 13.77 -1.49
CA LEU A 76 9.04 14.37 -2.81
C LEU A 76 10.08 15.50 -2.73
N PHE A 77 10.04 16.32 -1.68
CA PHE A 77 11.05 17.35 -1.44
C PHE A 77 12.43 16.73 -1.18
N TYR A 78 12.51 15.64 -0.41
CA TYR A 78 13.75 14.89 -0.23
C TYR A 78 14.31 14.37 -1.57
N LEU A 79 13.48 13.74 -2.40
CA LEU A 79 13.88 13.25 -3.73
C LEU A 79 14.32 14.40 -4.66
N TRP A 80 13.65 15.55 -4.58
CA TRP A 80 14.03 16.75 -5.31
C TRP A 80 15.41 17.28 -4.88
N LEU A 81 15.72 17.29 -3.58
CA LEU A 81 17.05 17.62 -3.05
C LEU A 81 18.12 16.61 -3.51
N ARG A 82 17.73 15.35 -3.71
CA ARG A 82 18.58 14.29 -4.25
C ARG A 82 18.77 14.35 -5.77
N ASN A 83 18.13 15.30 -6.45
CA ASN A 83 18.11 15.40 -7.91
C ASN A 83 17.63 14.10 -8.58
N PHE A 84 16.61 13.47 -8.00
CA PHE A 84 16.03 12.23 -8.49
C PHE A 84 15.36 12.41 -9.87
N ASP A 85 15.52 11.43 -10.75
CA ASP A 85 14.90 11.41 -12.08
C ASP A 85 13.43 10.94 -12.00
N PHE A 86 12.52 11.87 -11.74
CA PHE A 86 11.07 11.60 -11.69
C PHE A 86 10.49 11.03 -12.99
N SER A 87 11.20 11.12 -14.14
CA SER A 87 10.73 10.52 -15.40
C SER A 87 10.69 8.98 -15.34
N GLN A 88 11.34 8.37 -14.36
CA GLN A 88 11.24 6.92 -14.09
C GLN A 88 9.82 6.52 -13.68
N TRP A 89 9.04 7.43 -13.09
CA TRP A 89 7.67 7.17 -12.67
C TRP A 89 6.71 7.43 -13.83
N ARG A 90 6.42 6.35 -14.57
CA ARG A 90 5.46 6.40 -15.67
C ARG A 90 4.04 6.33 -15.10
N ILE A 91 3.29 7.41 -15.25
CA ILE A 91 1.89 7.53 -14.83
C ILE A 91 1.07 7.93 -16.05
N HIS A 92 0.35 6.98 -16.64
CA HIS A 92 -0.51 7.21 -17.80
C HIS A 92 -1.95 6.80 -17.46
N VAL A 93 -2.85 7.78 -17.53
CA VAL A 93 -4.28 7.59 -17.29
C VAL A 93 -5.01 7.57 -18.63
N THR A 94 -5.64 6.44 -18.94
CA THR A 94 -6.45 6.21 -20.13
C THR A 94 -7.60 5.26 -19.76
N PRO A 95 -8.73 5.25 -20.48
CA PRO A 95 -9.80 4.29 -20.21
C PRO A 95 -9.31 2.83 -20.19
N LYS A 96 -8.37 2.48 -21.06
CA LYS A 96 -7.74 1.15 -21.09
C LYS A 96 -6.97 0.82 -19.81
N THR A 97 -6.16 1.76 -19.31
CA THR A 97 -5.39 1.54 -18.08
C THR A 97 -6.30 1.54 -16.85
N THR A 98 -7.39 2.30 -16.86
CA THR A 98 -8.41 2.27 -15.80
C THR A 98 -9.14 0.93 -15.76
N LEU A 99 -9.55 0.39 -16.91
CA LEU A 99 -10.13 -0.96 -16.98
C LEU A 99 -9.14 -2.03 -16.50
N TYR A 100 -7.86 -1.88 -16.85
CA TYR A 100 -6.82 -2.76 -16.34
C TYR A 100 -6.66 -2.67 -14.81
N SER A 101 -6.81 -1.49 -14.20
CA SER A 101 -6.83 -1.34 -12.73
C SER A 101 -7.97 -2.13 -12.09
N VAL A 102 -9.17 -2.11 -12.67
CA VAL A 102 -10.32 -2.88 -12.17
C VAL A 102 -10.05 -4.38 -12.26
N GLY A 103 -9.47 -4.84 -13.37
CA GLY A 103 -9.06 -6.24 -13.52
C GLY A 103 -7.94 -6.64 -12.53
N LEU A 104 -6.98 -5.74 -12.29
CA LEU A 104 -5.92 -5.93 -11.30
C LEU A 104 -6.50 -6.08 -9.89
N PHE A 105 -7.48 -5.22 -9.54
CA PHE A 105 -8.21 -5.32 -8.28
C PHE A 105 -8.94 -6.66 -8.16
N ALA A 106 -9.69 -7.07 -9.19
CA ALA A 106 -10.42 -8.34 -9.15
C ALA A 106 -9.50 -9.55 -8.91
N VAL A 107 -8.33 -9.60 -9.58
CA VAL A 107 -7.34 -10.66 -9.35
C VAL A 107 -6.78 -10.60 -7.94
N ALA A 108 -6.41 -9.42 -7.46
CA ALA A 108 -5.89 -9.23 -6.11
C ALA A 108 -6.91 -9.64 -5.03
N ALA A 109 -8.15 -9.22 -5.20
CA ALA A 109 -9.23 -9.52 -4.27
C ALA A 109 -9.54 -11.01 -4.19
N LEU A 110 -9.62 -11.70 -5.35
CA LEU A 110 -9.81 -13.15 -5.38
C LEU A 110 -8.64 -13.92 -4.74
N MET A 111 -7.40 -13.41 -4.84
CA MET A 111 -6.26 -14.01 -4.16
C MET A 111 -6.30 -13.80 -2.64
N MET A 112 -6.78 -12.64 -2.19
CA MET A 112 -7.00 -12.39 -0.76
C MET A 112 -8.13 -13.25 -0.20
N ASP A 113 -9.24 -13.40 -0.93
CA ASP A 113 -10.33 -14.31 -0.57
C ASP A 113 -9.81 -15.74 -0.43
N LEU A 114 -9.07 -16.25 -1.44
CA LEU A 114 -8.45 -17.56 -1.38
C LEU A 114 -7.50 -17.71 -0.18
N TYR A 115 -6.71 -16.67 0.13
CA TYR A 115 -5.82 -16.67 1.27
C TYR A 115 -6.59 -16.83 2.59
N PHE A 116 -7.63 -16.03 2.82
CA PHE A 116 -8.42 -16.14 4.05
C PHE A 116 -9.17 -17.47 4.15
N ILE A 117 -9.67 -17.99 3.02
CA ILE A 117 -10.25 -19.34 2.96
C ILE A 117 -9.19 -20.38 3.40
N VAL A 118 -8.01 -20.39 2.80
CA VAL A 118 -6.95 -21.36 3.15
C VAL A 118 -6.52 -21.23 4.61
N VAL A 119 -6.32 -20.01 5.10
CA VAL A 119 -5.90 -19.79 6.50
C VAL A 119 -6.97 -20.25 7.48
N SER A 120 -8.25 -19.96 7.21
CA SER A 120 -9.36 -20.40 8.07
C SER A 120 -9.49 -21.93 8.14
N TYR A 121 -9.23 -22.65 7.04
CA TYR A 121 -9.16 -24.12 7.05
C TYR A 121 -7.98 -24.66 7.86
N VAL A 122 -6.84 -23.97 7.87
CA VAL A 122 -5.62 -24.42 8.58
C VAL A 122 -5.69 -24.11 10.08
N GLN A 123 -6.36 -23.05 10.51
CA GLN A 123 -6.52 -22.65 11.92
C GLN A 123 -7.58 -23.46 12.70
N ILE A 124 -7.78 -24.74 12.38
CA ILE A 124 -8.84 -25.64 12.85
C ILE A 124 -9.25 -25.40 14.32
N GLY A 125 -10.45 -24.85 14.47
CA GLY A 125 -11.18 -24.65 15.72
C GLY A 125 -12.60 -24.11 15.51
N ALA A 126 -12.89 -23.46 14.38
CA ALA A 126 -14.23 -22.89 14.11
C ALA A 126 -14.62 -22.92 12.62
N TYR A 127 -14.50 -24.07 11.97
CA TYR A 127 -15.03 -24.26 10.62
C TYR A 127 -16.55 -23.96 10.55
N ASP A 128 -17.27 -24.18 11.65
CA ASP A 128 -18.70 -23.90 11.75
C ASP A 128 -19.05 -22.40 11.82
N ALA A 129 -18.11 -21.51 12.21
CA ALA A 129 -18.37 -20.07 12.28
C ALA A 129 -18.26 -19.36 10.92
N VAL A 130 -17.38 -19.85 10.04
CA VAL A 130 -17.10 -19.24 8.72
C VAL A 130 -18.25 -19.45 7.74
N MET A 131 -19.05 -20.51 7.89
CA MET A 131 -20.21 -20.81 7.04
C MET A 131 -21.57 -20.43 7.65
N SER A 132 -21.63 -20.09 8.94
CA SER A 132 -22.89 -19.77 9.65
C SER A 132 -23.39 -18.33 9.43
N ALA A 133 -22.65 -17.51 8.70
CA ALA A 133 -22.99 -16.14 8.45
C ALA A 133 -23.12 -15.92 6.94
N ALA A 134 -24.25 -16.34 6.36
CA ALA A 134 -24.87 -15.53 5.31
C ALA A 134 -25.33 -14.21 5.94
N VAL A 135 -24.39 -13.43 6.49
CA VAL A 135 -24.63 -12.06 6.90
C VAL A 135 -24.91 -11.34 5.59
N PRO A 136 -26.09 -10.73 5.43
CA PRO A 136 -26.30 -9.87 4.29
C PRO A 136 -25.25 -8.77 4.38
N VAL A 137 -24.24 -8.84 3.50
CA VAL A 137 -23.23 -7.80 3.43
C VAL A 137 -23.92 -6.58 2.84
N SER A 138 -24.27 -5.66 3.72
CA SER A 138 -24.64 -4.31 3.33
C SER A 138 -23.46 -3.76 2.51
N LEU A 139 -23.73 -3.25 1.32
CA LEU A 139 -22.70 -2.47 0.61
C LEU A 139 -22.21 -1.38 1.57
N PRO A 140 -20.88 -1.21 1.73
CA PRO A 140 -20.36 -0.18 2.62
C PRO A 140 -20.93 1.16 2.19
N VAL A 141 -21.35 1.98 3.16
CA VAL A 141 -21.75 3.35 2.88
C VAL A 141 -20.50 4.10 2.48
N ILE A 142 -20.32 4.28 1.18
CA ILE A 142 -19.19 5.03 0.64
C ILE A 142 -19.49 6.52 0.83
N ASP A 143 -18.94 7.11 1.89
CA ASP A 143 -18.95 8.55 2.07
C ASP A 143 -17.76 9.22 1.36
N GLY A 144 -17.80 10.53 1.15
CA GLY A 144 -16.76 11.24 0.39
C GLY A 144 -15.36 11.20 1.04
N SER A 145 -15.28 11.03 2.37
CA SER A 145 -14.02 11.03 3.11
C SER A 145 -13.16 9.80 2.78
N ILE A 146 -13.75 8.60 2.78
CA ILE A 146 -13.02 7.36 2.46
C ILE A 146 -12.54 7.35 1.00
N LEU A 147 -13.33 7.90 0.06
CA LEU A 147 -12.93 8.00 -1.35
C LEU A 147 -11.68 8.86 -1.54
N ILE A 148 -11.64 10.04 -0.91
CA ILE A 148 -10.53 10.97 -1.04
C ILE A 148 -9.28 10.41 -0.36
N TYR A 149 -9.45 9.83 0.83
CA TYR A 149 -8.38 9.16 1.56
C TYR A 149 -7.80 7.99 0.74
N ALA A 150 -8.63 7.04 0.32
CA ALA A 150 -8.21 5.84 -0.41
C ALA A 150 -7.50 6.18 -1.74
N LEU A 151 -7.93 7.23 -2.43
CA LEU A 151 -7.26 7.68 -3.65
C LEU A 151 -5.82 8.12 -3.36
N LEU A 152 -5.62 8.90 -2.29
CA LEU A 152 -4.28 9.31 -1.88
C LEU A 152 -3.48 8.12 -1.35
N ASN A 153 -4.09 7.24 -0.54
CA ASN A 153 -3.41 6.08 0.06
C ASN A 153 -2.86 5.14 -1.02
N GLY A 154 -3.66 4.81 -2.02
CA GLY A 154 -3.21 3.98 -3.14
C GLY A 154 -2.04 4.59 -3.93
N ILE A 155 -1.99 5.92 -4.07
CA ILE A 155 -0.82 6.60 -4.65
C ILE A 155 0.35 6.54 -3.66
N TYR A 156 0.11 6.89 -2.40
CA TYR A 156 1.09 7.03 -1.33
C TYR A 156 1.89 5.75 -1.09
N GLU A 157 1.19 4.62 -1.01
CA GLU A 157 1.82 3.34 -0.79
C GLU A 157 2.56 2.87 -2.04
N GLU A 158 1.86 2.76 -3.15
CA GLU A 158 2.43 2.14 -4.35
C GLU A 158 3.51 2.98 -5.01
N ILE A 159 3.51 4.31 -4.86
CA ILE A 159 4.64 5.14 -5.32
C ILE A 159 5.90 4.84 -4.52
N TYR A 160 5.79 4.51 -3.24
CA TYR A 160 6.93 4.06 -2.44
C TYR A 160 7.35 2.64 -2.82
N PHE A 161 6.42 1.70 -2.87
CA PHE A 161 6.71 0.28 -3.10
C PHE A 161 7.22 0.01 -4.51
N LEU A 162 6.51 0.48 -5.53
CA LEU A 162 6.84 0.23 -6.93
C LEU A 162 7.67 1.36 -7.53
N GLY A 163 7.46 2.60 -7.09
CA GLY A 163 8.18 3.77 -7.62
C GLY A 163 9.53 4.04 -6.96
N MET A 164 9.67 3.89 -5.63
CA MET A 164 10.92 4.23 -4.93
C MET A 164 11.79 2.99 -4.69
N CYS A 165 11.23 1.92 -4.11
CA CYS A 165 12.00 0.73 -3.73
C CYS A 165 12.59 -0.02 -4.96
N LEU A 166 11.99 0.13 -6.14
CA LEU A 166 12.47 -0.47 -7.38
C LEU A 166 13.46 0.43 -8.16
N CYS A 167 13.57 1.71 -7.81
CA CYS A 167 14.55 2.63 -8.38
C CYS A 167 15.92 2.52 -7.70
N VAL A 168 16.33 1.33 -7.26
CA VAL A 168 17.66 1.06 -6.70
C VAL A 168 18.57 0.40 -7.74
N ASN A 169 19.85 0.21 -7.40
CA ASN A 169 20.75 -0.56 -8.25
C ASN A 169 20.15 -1.93 -8.61
N PRO A 170 20.15 -2.35 -9.90
CA PRO A 170 19.54 -3.60 -10.35
C PRO A 170 20.00 -4.86 -9.59
N LYS A 171 21.26 -4.88 -9.13
CA LYS A 171 21.80 -6.00 -8.34
C LYS A 171 21.21 -6.08 -6.93
N LYS A 172 20.58 -5.01 -6.45
CA LYS A 172 20.01 -4.87 -5.09
C LYS A 172 18.49 -4.87 -5.06
N VAL A 173 17.81 -4.84 -6.20
CA VAL A 173 16.34 -4.76 -6.30
C VAL A 173 15.65 -5.88 -5.50
N ARG A 174 16.17 -7.11 -5.53
CA ARG A 174 15.61 -8.21 -4.72
C ARG A 174 15.63 -7.92 -3.22
N GLY A 175 16.73 -7.35 -2.72
CA GLY A 175 16.85 -6.96 -1.31
C GLY A 175 15.92 -5.79 -0.96
N ALA A 176 15.80 -4.80 -1.84
CA ALA A 176 14.87 -3.70 -1.66
C ALA A 176 13.40 -4.16 -1.68
N PHE A 177 13.06 -5.12 -2.54
CA PHE A 177 11.74 -5.75 -2.57
C PHE A 177 11.43 -6.52 -1.28
N LEU A 178 12.35 -7.37 -0.79
CA LEU A 178 12.15 -8.07 0.47
C LEU A 178 11.99 -7.09 1.65
N PHE A 179 12.82 -6.04 1.68
CA PHE A 179 12.68 -4.97 2.66
C PHE A 179 11.33 -4.26 2.55
N SER A 180 10.83 -4.02 1.33
CA SER A 180 9.56 -3.37 1.13
C SER A 180 8.38 -4.23 1.59
N LEU A 181 8.43 -5.56 1.40
CA LEU A 181 7.44 -6.48 1.99
C LEU A 181 7.42 -6.38 3.52
N LEU A 182 8.59 -6.31 4.16
CA LEU A 182 8.69 -6.12 5.61
C LEU A 182 8.07 -4.80 6.06
N VAL A 183 8.33 -3.70 5.34
CA VAL A 183 7.72 -2.39 5.62
C VAL A 183 6.20 -2.48 5.53
N ARG A 184 5.66 -3.05 4.44
CA ARG A 184 4.21 -3.22 4.27
C ARG A 184 3.60 -4.04 5.40
N PHE A 185 4.16 -5.22 5.66
CA PHE A 185 3.75 -6.05 6.77
C PHE A 185 3.72 -5.28 8.10
N SER A 186 4.77 -4.50 8.38
CA SER A 186 4.95 -3.81 9.66
C SER A 186 3.84 -2.78 9.95
N PHE A 187 3.42 -1.98 8.96
CA PHE A 187 2.35 -1.01 9.20
C PHE A 187 0.93 -1.58 9.07
N HIS A 188 0.76 -2.84 8.67
CA HIS A 188 -0.53 -3.54 8.72
C HIS A 188 -0.74 -4.43 9.95
N THR A 189 0.22 -4.50 10.88
CA THR A 189 0.10 -5.34 12.09
C THR A 189 -1.11 -5.02 12.97
N TYR A 190 -1.62 -3.79 12.98
CA TYR A 190 -2.85 -3.42 13.71
C TYR A 190 -4.09 -4.22 13.29
N GLN A 191 -4.12 -4.75 12.07
CA GLN A 191 -5.21 -5.59 11.53
C GLN A 191 -5.05 -7.06 11.90
N GLY A 192 -4.07 -7.40 12.76
CA GLY A 192 -3.71 -8.77 13.12
C GLY A 192 -2.68 -9.38 12.16
N MET A 193 -1.94 -10.39 12.65
CA MET A 193 -0.82 -11.00 11.93
C MET A 193 -1.24 -11.72 10.65
N VAL A 194 -2.45 -12.31 10.63
CA VAL A 194 -3.00 -12.98 9.44
C VAL A 194 -3.26 -11.96 8.34
N SER A 195 -3.97 -10.87 8.63
CA SER A 195 -4.24 -9.80 7.67
C SER A 195 -2.96 -9.12 7.21
N ALA A 196 -2.04 -8.81 8.14
CA ALA A 196 -0.74 -8.22 7.83
C ALA A 196 0.10 -9.11 6.89
N ALA A 197 0.07 -10.43 7.06
CA ALA A 197 0.75 -11.37 6.16
C ALA A 197 0.09 -11.41 4.77
N GLY A 198 -1.24 -11.41 4.69
CA GLY A 198 -1.97 -11.35 3.42
C GLY A 198 -1.67 -10.06 2.65
N ILE A 199 -1.81 -8.90 3.29
CA ILE A 199 -1.58 -7.59 2.65
C ILE A 199 -0.09 -7.36 2.39
N GLY A 200 0.76 -7.63 3.38
CA GLY A 200 2.18 -7.39 3.33
C GLY A 200 2.92 -8.29 2.35
N LEU A 201 2.69 -9.61 2.45
CA LEU A 201 3.47 -10.61 1.71
C LEU A 201 2.77 -11.04 0.42
N LEU A 202 1.49 -11.44 0.48
CA LEU A 202 0.78 -11.94 -0.70
C LEU A 202 0.46 -10.81 -1.68
N LEU A 203 -0.29 -9.79 -1.24
CA LEU A 203 -0.67 -8.66 -2.10
C LEU A 203 0.56 -7.86 -2.57
N GLY A 204 1.50 -7.57 -1.66
CA GLY A 204 2.76 -6.91 -2.00
C GLY A 204 3.57 -7.66 -3.07
N THR A 205 3.66 -8.99 -2.96
CA THR A 205 4.33 -9.82 -3.98
C THR A 205 3.55 -9.85 -5.29
N LEU A 206 2.23 -9.98 -5.24
CA LEU A 206 1.37 -9.99 -6.43
C LEU A 206 1.56 -8.71 -7.24
N TYR A 207 1.46 -7.54 -6.59
CA TYR A 207 1.64 -6.26 -7.25
C TYR A 207 3.05 -6.09 -7.82
N TYR A 208 4.09 -6.48 -7.09
CA TYR A 208 5.46 -6.47 -7.61
C TYR A 208 5.61 -7.31 -8.87
N VAL A 209 5.13 -8.56 -8.85
CA VAL A 209 5.24 -9.48 -10.00
C VAL A 209 4.46 -8.96 -11.20
N LEU A 210 3.24 -8.46 -11.00
CA LEU A 210 2.42 -7.93 -12.08
C LEU A 210 2.99 -6.62 -12.63
N TYR A 211 3.57 -5.77 -11.77
CA TYR A 211 4.24 -4.54 -12.19
C TYR A 211 5.48 -4.83 -13.02
N GLU A 212 6.37 -5.73 -12.57
CA GLU A 212 7.57 -6.11 -13.31
C GLU A 212 7.25 -6.79 -14.65
N LYS A 213 6.16 -7.58 -14.70
CA LYS A 213 5.66 -8.18 -15.95
C LYS A 213 4.93 -7.18 -16.85
N SER A 214 4.55 -6.01 -16.34
CA SER A 214 3.88 -4.98 -17.14
C SER A 214 4.91 -4.32 -18.08
N GLY A 215 4.80 -4.54 -19.39
CA GLY A 215 5.79 -4.02 -20.35
C GLY A 215 5.96 -2.50 -20.37
N ARG A 216 4.99 -1.73 -19.86
CA ARG A 216 5.05 -0.26 -19.80
C ARG A 216 5.50 0.30 -18.44
N LYS A 217 5.53 -0.54 -17.39
CA LYS A 217 5.81 -0.14 -15.99
C LYS A 217 5.00 1.09 -15.54
N ASN A 218 3.72 1.12 -15.90
CA ASN A 218 2.79 2.19 -15.54
C ASN A 218 2.34 1.98 -14.08
N LEU A 219 2.52 2.99 -13.23
CA LEU A 219 2.17 2.92 -11.81
C LEU A 219 0.66 3.11 -11.57
N TYR A 220 -0.01 3.90 -12.42
CA TYR A 220 -1.42 4.27 -12.24
C TYR A 220 -2.36 3.08 -11.99
N PRO A 221 -2.23 1.93 -12.69
CA PRO A 221 -3.13 0.81 -12.43
C PRO A 221 -3.04 0.23 -11.02
N PHE A 222 -1.84 0.22 -10.45
CA PHE A 222 -1.60 -0.27 -9.10
C PHE A 222 -2.16 0.73 -8.07
N PHE A 223 -2.04 2.03 -8.34
CA PHE A 223 -2.61 3.09 -7.50
C PHE A 223 -4.13 2.92 -7.40
N LEU A 224 -4.80 2.84 -8.56
CA LEU A 224 -6.25 2.74 -8.57
C LEU A 224 -6.75 1.37 -8.06
N SER A 225 -6.05 0.28 -8.37
CA SER A 225 -6.39 -1.05 -7.84
C SER A 225 -6.32 -1.08 -6.31
N HIS A 226 -5.29 -0.47 -5.73
CA HIS A 226 -5.16 -0.30 -4.29
C HIS A 226 -6.30 0.55 -3.73
N SER A 227 -6.56 1.73 -4.31
CA SER A 227 -7.65 2.61 -3.85
C SER A 227 -9.03 1.95 -3.90
N ILE A 228 -9.29 1.10 -4.90
CA ILE A 228 -10.55 0.32 -4.96
C ILE A 228 -10.61 -0.66 -3.78
N ALA A 229 -9.51 -1.34 -3.45
CA ALA A 229 -9.46 -2.26 -2.32
C ALA A 229 -9.64 -1.54 -0.97
N ASP A 230 -9.14 -0.32 -0.81
CA ASP A 230 -9.34 0.47 0.42
C ASP A 230 -10.81 0.91 0.59
N VAL A 231 -11.55 1.11 -0.50
CA VAL A 231 -12.96 1.53 -0.47
C VAL A 231 -13.89 0.34 -0.30
N LEU A 232 -13.64 -0.76 -1.03
CA LEU A 232 -14.52 -1.92 -1.07
C LEU A 232 -14.12 -3.02 -0.09
N GLY A 233 -12.89 -3.00 0.42
CA GLY A 233 -12.27 -4.12 1.11
C GLY A 233 -11.33 -4.91 0.19
N ALA A 234 -10.45 -5.69 0.82
CA ALA A 234 -9.43 -6.47 0.12
C ALA A 234 -9.95 -7.77 -0.50
N GLY A 235 -11.21 -8.16 -0.27
CA GLY A 235 -11.88 -9.31 -0.86
C GLY A 235 -13.01 -8.89 -1.81
N ILE A 236 -13.57 -9.82 -2.57
CA ILE A 236 -14.68 -9.55 -3.51
C ILE A 236 -15.77 -10.62 -3.51
N LEU A 237 -15.49 -11.84 -3.01
CA LEU A 237 -16.47 -12.93 -3.03
C LEU A 237 -17.76 -12.61 -2.25
N PHE A 238 -17.70 -11.75 -1.24
CA PHE A 238 -18.89 -11.32 -0.49
C PHE A 238 -19.87 -10.46 -1.30
N LEU A 239 -19.44 -9.94 -2.47
CA LEU A 239 -20.29 -9.17 -3.40
C LEU A 239 -21.00 -10.07 -4.42
N LEU A 240 -20.71 -11.38 -4.44
CA LEU A 240 -21.27 -12.37 -5.35
C LEU A 240 -22.30 -13.26 -4.64
#